data_AF-A0A1H1ZHS1-F1
#
_entry.id   AF-A0A1H1ZHS1-F1
#
_cell.length_a   1.000
_cell.length_b   1.000
_cell.length_c   1.000
_cell.angle_alpha   90.00
_cell.angle_beta   90.00
_cell.angle_gamma   90.00
#
_symmetry.space_group_name_H-M   'P 1'
#
loop_
_entity.id
_entity.type
_entity.pdbx_description
1 polymer ?
#
loop_
_entity_poly.entity_id
_entity_poly.type
_entity_poly.pdbx_seq_one_letter_code
_entity_poly.pdbx_strand_id
1 'polypeptide(L)'
;MARPQFSVKMPGKDLGLAVEMLHHGAMTAAKPTFPAPDHDHDRCTADALLHAERVCERRAQKFTPIRRQVLQALLSSHRPLGAYEVIDELAKSMPRPAPITVYRALDFLMGNGLVHRIESRNAYLACAHDHDAAAMVAFLICERCGSVGEIPAAPVAQSLNTAARATGFTPTLSVVEITGTCAHCQKAS
;
A
#
# COMPACT_ATOMS: atom_id res chain seq x y z
N MET A 1 61.10 -24.35 -8.77
CA MET A 1 60.73 -23.05 -9.37
C MET A 1 59.68 -22.40 -8.47
N ALA A 2 60.07 -21.35 -7.77
CA ALA A 2 59.30 -20.71 -6.70
C ALA A 2 58.31 -19.68 -7.26
N ARG A 3 57.11 -19.61 -6.68
CA ARG A 3 56.10 -18.57 -6.95
C ARG A 3 56.51 -17.24 -6.32
N PRO A 4 56.37 -16.09 -7.00
CA PRO A 4 56.57 -14.80 -6.35
C PRO A 4 55.34 -14.43 -5.51
N GLN A 5 55.62 -13.98 -4.29
CA GLN A 5 54.65 -13.48 -3.31
C GLN A 5 54.63 -11.95 -3.44
N PHE A 6 53.57 -11.39 -4.04
CA PHE A 6 53.39 -9.94 -4.09
C PHE A 6 52.65 -9.49 -2.83
N SER A 7 53.40 -8.86 -1.92
CA SER A 7 52.88 -8.16 -0.75
C SER A 7 52.71 -6.69 -1.10
N VAL A 8 51.46 -6.21 -1.11
CA VAL A 8 51.16 -4.78 -1.30
C VAL A 8 50.86 -4.18 0.07
N LYS A 9 51.76 -3.30 0.51
CA LYS A 9 51.72 -2.55 1.76
C LYS A 9 50.91 -1.26 1.54
N MET A 10 49.74 -1.15 2.16
CA MET A 10 48.94 0.09 2.20
C MET A 10 49.53 1.05 3.27
N PRO A 11 49.70 2.35 3.00
CA PRO A 11 50.04 3.31 4.05
C PRO A 11 48.77 3.72 4.81
N GLY A 12 48.77 3.47 6.13
CA GLY A 12 47.79 4.03 7.05
C GLY A 12 48.01 5.53 7.24
N LYS A 13 46.91 6.28 7.20
CA LYS A 13 46.79 7.58 7.85
C LYS A 13 45.46 7.63 8.58
N ASP A 14 45.56 7.54 9.89
CA ASP A 14 44.55 8.01 10.83
C ASP A 14 44.35 9.51 10.64
N LEU A 15 43.09 9.93 10.49
CA LEU A 15 42.60 11.24 10.89
C LEU A 15 41.11 11.06 11.20
N GLY A 16 40.79 11.22 12.47
CA GLY A 16 39.45 11.05 13.02
C GLY A 16 38.53 12.25 12.78
N LEU A 17 37.27 12.00 13.17
CA LEU A 17 36.18 12.93 13.45
C LEU A 17 35.63 13.76 12.27
N ALA A 18 34.48 13.32 11.77
CA ALA A 18 33.20 14.05 11.92
C ALA A 18 32.06 13.17 11.38
N VAL A 19 31.49 12.32 12.24
CA VAL A 19 30.16 11.74 12.00
C VAL A 19 29.16 12.78 12.45
N GLU A 20 28.81 13.74 11.59
CA GLU A 20 27.74 14.68 11.86
C GLU A 20 26.38 14.05 11.55
N MET A 21 25.67 13.85 12.66
CA MET A 21 24.28 13.52 12.80
C MET A 21 23.38 14.44 11.96
N LEU A 22 22.63 13.86 11.03
CA LEU A 22 21.30 14.36 10.65
C LEU A 22 20.29 13.23 10.82
N HIS A 23 20.13 12.77 12.07
CA HIS A 23 19.00 11.98 12.53
C HIS A 23 17.95 12.91 13.13
N HIS A 24 17.08 13.53 12.32
CA HIS A 24 15.85 14.16 12.82
C HIS A 24 14.75 14.14 11.76
N GLY A 25 14.16 12.96 11.55
CA GLY A 25 12.82 12.80 11.01
C GLY A 25 12.01 12.01 12.02
N ALA A 26 10.99 12.64 12.61
CA ALA A 26 10.17 12.07 13.67
C ALA A 26 9.64 10.68 13.26
N MET A 27 10.00 9.65 14.04
CA MET A 27 9.41 8.32 13.96
C MET A 27 7.96 8.42 14.42
N THR A 28 7.05 8.71 13.49
CA THR A 28 5.64 8.39 13.66
C THR A 28 5.56 6.89 13.92
N ALA A 29 4.93 6.49 15.02
CA ALA A 29 4.77 5.08 15.36
C ALA A 29 4.21 4.33 14.14
N ALA A 30 5.02 3.42 13.58
CA ALA A 30 4.69 2.75 12.34
C ALA A 30 3.38 1.98 12.49
N LYS A 31 2.39 2.33 11.67
CA LYS A 31 1.09 1.63 11.66
C LYS A 31 1.35 0.15 11.35
N PRO A 32 0.73 -0.81 12.06
CA PRO A 32 0.96 -2.22 11.82
C PRO A 32 0.48 -2.60 10.41
N THR A 33 1.26 -3.45 9.71
CA THR A 33 0.92 -3.96 8.37
C THR A 33 -0.43 -4.67 8.34
N PHE A 34 -0.77 -5.41 9.39
CA PHE A 34 -2.09 -5.98 9.61
C PHE A 34 -2.67 -5.42 10.92
N PRO A 35 -3.73 -4.60 10.87
CA PRO A 35 -4.41 -4.11 12.07
C PRO A 35 -4.85 -5.27 12.98
N ALA A 36 -4.81 -5.05 14.30
CA ALA A 36 -5.26 -6.06 15.26
C ALA A 36 -6.76 -6.37 15.04
N PRO A 37 -7.21 -7.63 15.19
CA PRO A 37 -8.61 -7.98 14.95
C PRO A 37 -9.62 -7.19 15.79
N ASP A 38 -9.21 -6.71 16.97
CA ASP A 38 -10.00 -6.01 17.99
C ASP A 38 -9.70 -4.50 18.09
N HIS A 39 -9.00 -3.93 17.11
CA HIS A 39 -8.76 -2.49 17.08
C HIS A 39 -10.07 -1.68 16.98
N ASP A 40 -10.03 -0.43 17.44
CA ASP A 40 -11.12 0.52 17.26
C ASP A 40 -11.33 0.83 15.77
N HIS A 41 -12.29 0.12 15.19
CA HIS A 41 -12.55 0.17 13.76
C HIS A 41 -13.34 1.42 13.36
N ASP A 42 -14.14 1.98 14.28
CA ASP A 42 -14.88 3.21 14.06
C ASP A 42 -13.92 4.38 13.91
N ARG A 43 -12.94 4.49 14.82
CA ARG A 43 -11.86 5.48 14.71
C ARG A 43 -11.01 5.25 13.47
N CYS A 44 -10.65 4.00 13.17
CA CYS A 44 -9.89 3.68 11.96
C CYS A 44 -10.58 4.16 10.68
N THR A 45 -11.90 3.93 10.59
CA THR A 45 -12.72 4.37 9.46
C THR A 45 -12.83 5.89 9.40
N ALA A 46 -13.06 6.54 10.54
CA ALA A 46 -13.15 7.99 10.63
C ALA A 46 -11.84 8.68 10.18
N ASP A 47 -10.70 8.19 10.64
CA ASP A 47 -9.37 8.72 10.27
C ASP A 47 -9.11 8.58 8.76
N ALA A 48 -9.50 7.45 8.15
CA ALA A 48 -9.37 7.23 6.72
C ALA A 48 -10.28 8.14 5.88
N LEU A 49 -11.50 8.39 6.34
CA LEU A 49 -12.42 9.33 5.67
C LEU A 49 -11.93 10.77 5.77
N LEU A 50 -11.40 11.20 6.92
CA LEU A 50 -10.76 12.51 7.09
C LEU A 50 -9.50 12.66 6.23
N HIS A 51 -8.74 11.58 6.04
CA HIS A 51 -7.63 11.57 5.08
C HIS A 51 -8.13 11.78 3.64
N ALA A 52 -9.17 11.06 3.22
CA ALA A 52 -9.75 11.21 1.88
C ALA A 52 -10.29 12.61 1.62
N GLU A 53 -10.95 13.24 2.60
CA GLU A 53 -11.39 14.63 2.53
C GLU A 53 -10.21 15.57 2.29
N ARG A 54 -9.16 15.48 3.11
CA ARG A 54 -7.93 16.29 2.95
C ARG A 54 -7.28 16.10 1.58
N VAL A 55 -7.19 14.86 1.07
CA VAL A 55 -6.63 14.59 -0.27
C VAL A 55 -7.46 15.28 -1.34
N CYS A 56 -8.79 15.16 -1.28
CA CYS A 56 -9.70 15.77 -2.25
C CYS A 56 -9.65 17.30 -2.21
N GLU A 57 -9.61 17.90 -1.01
CA GLU A 57 -9.47 19.34 -0.82
C GLU A 57 -8.16 19.87 -1.41
N ARG A 58 -7.02 19.25 -1.09
CA ARG A 58 -5.71 19.64 -1.64
C ARG A 58 -5.66 19.60 -3.16
N ARG A 59 -6.41 18.68 -3.78
CA ARG A 59 -6.46 18.48 -5.24
C ARG A 59 -7.61 19.24 -5.91
N ALA A 60 -8.37 20.05 -5.17
CA ALA A 60 -9.55 20.76 -5.65
C ALA A 60 -10.60 19.83 -6.33
N GLN A 61 -10.74 18.61 -5.83
CA GLN A 61 -11.67 17.61 -6.34
C GLN A 61 -12.84 17.40 -5.36
N LYS A 62 -14.04 17.10 -5.89
CA LYS A 62 -15.23 16.89 -5.06
C LYS A 62 -15.27 15.47 -4.48
N PHE A 63 -15.20 15.32 -3.16
CA PHE A 63 -15.48 14.04 -2.51
C PHE A 63 -16.99 13.85 -2.32
N THR A 64 -17.67 13.45 -3.40
CA THR A 64 -19.15 13.36 -3.43
C THR A 64 -19.68 12.27 -2.49
N PRO A 65 -20.98 12.32 -2.09
CA PRO A 65 -21.56 11.31 -1.20
C PRO A 65 -21.37 9.87 -1.67
N ILE A 66 -21.53 9.59 -2.98
CA ILE A 66 -21.33 8.25 -3.53
C ILE A 66 -19.86 7.80 -3.45
N ARG A 67 -18.89 8.71 -3.63
CA ARG A 67 -17.45 8.40 -3.48
C ARG A 67 -17.12 8.07 -2.03
N ARG A 68 -17.71 8.82 -1.08
CA ARG A 68 -17.59 8.56 0.35
C ARG A 68 -18.17 7.20 0.73
N GLN A 69 -19.36 6.87 0.25
CA GLN A 69 -20.02 5.60 0.53
C GLN A 69 -19.24 4.40 -0.02
N VAL A 70 -18.72 4.50 -1.25
CA VAL A 70 -17.86 3.45 -1.83
C VAL A 70 -16.58 3.27 -0.99
N LEU A 71 -15.92 4.35 -0.59
CA LEU A 71 -14.75 4.24 0.28
C LEU A 71 -15.10 3.63 1.64
N GLN A 72 -16.23 4.04 2.23
CA GLN A 72 -16.70 3.52 3.51
C GLN A 72 -17.03 2.02 3.44
N ALA A 73 -17.62 1.54 2.34
CA ALA A 73 -17.85 0.12 2.13
C ALA A 73 -16.52 -0.67 2.08
N LEU A 74 -15.50 -0.14 1.41
CA LEU A 74 -14.16 -0.74 1.40
C LEU A 74 -13.46 -0.68 2.76
N LEU A 75 -13.80 0.31 3.59
CA LEU A 75 -13.27 0.45 4.95
C LEU A 75 -13.97 -0.45 5.97
N SER A 76 -15.13 -1.03 5.65
CA SER A 76 -15.92 -1.88 6.58
C SER A 76 -15.17 -3.10 7.13
N SER A 77 -14.06 -3.47 6.49
CA SER A 77 -13.13 -4.47 6.98
C SER A 77 -11.74 -4.23 6.39
N HIS A 78 -10.74 -4.97 6.85
CA HIS A 78 -9.39 -4.98 6.27
C HIS A 78 -9.23 -5.98 5.12
N ARG A 79 -10.33 -6.41 4.50
CA ARG A 79 -10.36 -7.33 3.35
C ARG A 79 -10.69 -6.55 2.08
N PRO A 80 -10.06 -6.89 0.95
CA PRO A 80 -10.43 -6.27 -0.31
C PRO A 80 -11.80 -6.79 -0.75
N LEU A 81 -12.62 -5.91 -1.34
CA LEU A 81 -13.94 -6.25 -1.87
C LEU A 81 -13.95 -6.13 -3.39
N GLY A 82 -14.59 -7.08 -4.07
CA GLY A 82 -14.92 -6.97 -5.48
C GLY A 82 -15.95 -5.84 -5.73
N ALA A 83 -16.01 -5.34 -6.96
CA ALA A 83 -16.91 -4.23 -7.30
C ALA A 83 -18.40 -4.56 -7.03
N TYR A 84 -18.81 -5.82 -7.25
CA TYR A 84 -20.19 -6.25 -6.96
C TYR A 84 -20.46 -6.40 -5.47
N GLU A 85 -19.48 -6.83 -4.68
CA GLU A 85 -19.59 -6.85 -3.21
C GLU A 85 -19.74 -5.44 -2.66
N VAL A 86 -19.02 -4.46 -3.22
CA VAL A 86 -19.22 -3.04 -2.89
C VAL A 86 -20.64 -2.57 -3.23
N ILE A 87 -21.16 -2.93 -4.41
CA ILE A 87 -22.55 -2.60 -4.79
C ILE A 87 -23.55 -3.21 -3.79
N ASP A 88 -23.33 -4.46 -3.41
CA ASP A 88 -24.18 -5.19 -2.46
C ASP A 88 -24.12 -4.56 -1.07
N GLU A 89 -22.94 -4.13 -0.62
CA GLU A 89 -22.77 -3.41 0.64
C GLU A 89 -23.54 -2.10 0.65
N LEU A 90 -23.41 -1.29 -0.41
CA LEU A 90 -24.15 -0.04 -0.55
C LEU A 90 -25.67 -0.28 -0.57
N ALA A 91 -26.11 -1.34 -1.25
CA ALA A 91 -27.53 -1.66 -1.36
C ALA A 91 -28.22 -2.02 -0.03
N LYS A 92 -27.46 -2.22 1.07
CA LYS A 92 -28.02 -2.43 2.42
C LYS A 92 -28.64 -1.17 3.01
N SER A 93 -28.17 0.02 2.62
CA SER A 93 -28.59 1.29 3.22
C SER A 93 -29.12 2.33 2.23
N MET A 94 -29.10 2.02 0.93
CA MET A 94 -29.60 2.91 -0.13
C MET A 94 -30.07 2.11 -1.35
N PRO A 95 -30.81 2.72 -2.30
CA PRO A 95 -31.14 2.05 -3.56
C PRO A 95 -29.88 1.53 -4.25
N ARG A 96 -29.95 0.28 -4.75
CA ARG A 96 -28.83 -0.40 -5.40
C ARG A 96 -28.24 0.48 -6.51
N PRO A 97 -26.96 0.92 -6.40
CA PRO A 97 -26.36 1.76 -7.41
C PRO A 97 -26.12 0.96 -8.70
N ALA A 98 -26.25 1.64 -9.85
CA ALA A 98 -25.85 1.05 -11.12
C ALA A 98 -24.34 0.72 -11.11
N PRO A 99 -23.90 -0.42 -11.70
CA PRO A 99 -22.50 -0.81 -11.67
C PRO A 99 -21.53 0.27 -12.16
N ILE A 100 -21.87 0.96 -13.26
CA ILE A 100 -21.07 2.04 -13.83
C ILE A 100 -20.81 3.18 -12.84
N THR A 101 -21.74 3.44 -11.91
CA THR A 101 -21.59 4.45 -10.86
C THR A 101 -20.51 4.05 -9.86
N VAL A 102 -20.47 2.77 -9.46
CA VAL A 102 -19.47 2.25 -8.53
C VAL A 102 -18.09 2.20 -9.19
N TYR A 103 -17.98 1.74 -10.44
CA TYR A 103 -16.70 1.75 -11.17
C TYR A 103 -16.14 3.17 -11.30
N ARG A 104 -16.96 4.17 -11.64
CA ARG A 104 -16.51 5.57 -11.70
C ARG A 104 -16.06 6.12 -10.34
N ALA A 105 -16.67 5.67 -9.25
CA ALA A 105 -16.23 6.04 -7.91
C ALA A 105 -14.90 5.36 -7.56
N LEU A 106 -14.74 4.07 -7.88
CA LEU A 106 -13.50 3.32 -7.70
C LEU A 106 -12.35 3.94 -8.51
N ASP A 107 -12.57 4.28 -9.79
CA ASP A 107 -11.57 4.95 -10.64
C ASP A 107 -11.13 6.29 -10.04
N PHE A 108 -12.08 7.07 -9.52
CA PHE A 108 -11.77 8.32 -8.83
C PHE A 108 -10.92 8.09 -7.58
N LEU A 109 -11.27 7.09 -6.76
CA LEU A 109 -10.54 6.80 -5.52
C LEU A 109 -9.14 6.27 -5.81
N MET A 110 -9.00 5.39 -6.81
CA MET A 110 -7.70 4.88 -7.28
C MET A 110 -6.82 6.01 -7.84
N GLY A 111 -7.37 6.89 -8.67
CA GLY A 111 -6.64 8.05 -9.21
C GLY A 111 -6.17 9.02 -8.11
N ASN A 112 -6.76 8.93 -6.91
CA ASN A 112 -6.35 9.70 -5.74
C ASN A 112 -5.49 8.94 -4.74
N GLY A 113 -5.13 7.68 -5.02
CA GLY A 113 -4.37 6.84 -4.09
C GLY A 113 -5.14 6.46 -2.83
N LEU A 114 -6.47 6.63 -2.81
CA LEU A 114 -7.34 6.31 -1.68
C LEU A 114 -7.80 4.85 -1.69
N VAL A 115 -7.63 4.18 -2.82
CA VAL A 115 -7.97 2.76 -3.03
C VAL A 115 -6.89 2.14 -3.90
N HIS A 116 -6.51 0.90 -3.60
CA HIS A 116 -5.66 0.07 -4.45
C HIS A 116 -6.46 -1.10 -5.01
N ARG A 117 -6.09 -1.55 -6.21
CA ARG A 117 -6.59 -2.79 -6.77
C ARG A 117 -5.66 -3.94 -6.38
N ILE A 118 -6.25 -5.03 -5.90
CA ILE A 118 -5.61 -6.31 -5.69
C ILE A 118 -5.90 -7.14 -6.93
N GLU A 119 -4.92 -7.23 -7.83
CA GLU A 119 -5.04 -7.80 -9.16
C GLU A 119 -5.34 -9.30 -9.10
N SER A 120 -4.66 -10.05 -8.23
CA SER A 120 -4.89 -11.49 -8.09
C SER A 120 -6.29 -11.86 -7.61
N ARG A 121 -7.01 -10.91 -6.98
CA ARG A 121 -8.35 -11.12 -6.44
C ARG A 121 -9.43 -10.35 -7.18
N ASN A 122 -9.07 -9.55 -8.19
CA ASN A 122 -9.97 -8.63 -8.89
C ASN A 122 -10.82 -7.78 -7.92
N ALA A 123 -10.16 -7.28 -6.87
CA ALA A 123 -10.81 -6.64 -5.73
C ALA A 123 -10.12 -5.31 -5.37
N TYR A 124 -10.74 -4.53 -4.51
CA TYR A 124 -10.31 -3.18 -4.15
C TYR A 124 -10.08 -3.10 -2.64
N LEU A 125 -9.02 -2.42 -2.23
CA LEU A 125 -8.63 -2.21 -0.84
C LEU A 125 -8.55 -0.72 -0.54
N ALA A 126 -9.18 -0.25 0.54
CA ALA A 126 -9.03 1.13 0.99
C ALA A 126 -7.60 1.41 1.48
N CYS A 127 -7.08 2.59 1.14
CA CYS A 127 -5.78 3.08 1.59
C CYS A 127 -5.94 4.37 2.39
N ALA A 128 -5.22 4.46 3.51
CA ALA A 128 -5.19 5.64 4.38
C ALA A 128 -3.76 6.19 4.57
N HIS A 129 -2.85 5.86 3.65
CA HIS A 129 -1.47 6.31 3.65
C HIS A 129 -1.30 7.44 2.62
N ASP A 130 -0.59 8.50 2.99
CA ASP A 130 -0.09 9.48 2.02
C ASP A 130 1.07 8.82 1.26
N HIS A 131 0.76 8.10 0.19
CA HIS A 131 1.77 7.62 -0.75
C HIS A 131 2.24 8.78 -1.60
N ASP A 132 3.54 9.03 -1.61
CA ASP A 132 4.13 9.78 -2.73
C ASP A 132 3.80 9.04 -4.03
N ALA A 133 3.56 9.76 -5.12
CA ALA A 133 3.17 9.15 -6.40
C ALA A 133 4.19 8.12 -6.93
N ALA A 134 5.41 8.10 -6.37
CA ALA A 134 6.48 7.14 -6.68
C ALA A 134 6.63 5.99 -5.66
N ALA A 135 5.88 5.99 -4.57
CA ALA A 135 5.95 4.95 -3.53
C ALA A 135 5.34 3.65 -4.07
N MET A 136 6.19 2.76 -4.58
CA MET A 136 5.76 1.41 -4.93
C MET A 136 5.59 0.59 -3.66
N VAL A 137 4.44 -0.06 -3.53
CA VAL A 137 4.06 -0.89 -2.40
C VAL A 137 3.88 -2.34 -2.84
N ALA A 138 4.07 -3.26 -1.90
CA ALA A 138 3.69 -4.65 -2.06
C ALA A 138 2.51 -4.98 -1.15
N PHE A 139 1.61 -5.82 -1.64
CA PHE A 139 0.45 -6.28 -0.89
C PHE A 139 0.71 -7.68 -0.34
N LEU A 140 0.56 -7.83 0.98
CA LEU A 140 0.63 -9.10 1.68
C LEU A 140 -0.79 -9.62 1.90
N ILE A 141 -1.12 -10.75 1.29
CA ILE A 141 -2.47 -11.29 1.24
C ILE A 141 -2.56 -12.51 2.16
N CYS A 142 -3.37 -12.43 3.21
CA CYS A 142 -3.62 -13.58 4.08
C CYS A 142 -4.63 -14.55 3.44
N GLU A 143 -4.27 -15.82 3.30
CA GLU A 143 -5.17 -16.87 2.80
C GLU A 143 -6.23 -17.30 3.81
N ARG A 144 -5.92 -17.20 5.11
CA ARG A 144 -6.83 -17.65 6.16
C ARG A 144 -7.95 -16.65 6.47
N CYS A 145 -7.59 -15.40 6.73
CA CYS A 145 -8.57 -14.37 7.10
C CYS A 145 -8.91 -13.43 5.95
N GLY A 146 -8.28 -13.56 4.79
CA GLY A 146 -8.53 -12.70 3.63
C GLY A 146 -7.98 -11.27 3.73
N SER A 147 -7.49 -10.83 4.90
CA SER A 147 -6.98 -9.47 5.09
C SER A 147 -5.75 -9.19 4.23
N VAL A 148 -5.59 -7.92 3.84
CA VAL A 148 -4.43 -7.47 3.07
C VAL A 148 -3.67 -6.42 3.86
N GLY A 149 -2.36 -6.63 3.96
CA GLY A 149 -1.41 -5.68 4.52
C GLY A 149 -0.59 -5.02 3.43
N GLU A 150 -0.08 -3.83 3.72
CA GLU A 150 0.71 -3.04 2.79
C GLU A 150 2.13 -2.83 3.34
N ILE A 151 3.13 -2.99 2.49
CA ILE A 151 4.54 -2.73 2.84
C ILE A 151 5.23 -1.89 1.74
N PRO A 152 6.19 -1.04 2.10
CA PRO A 152 7.04 -0.37 1.12
C PRO A 152 7.83 -1.40 0.29
N ALA A 153 7.84 -1.22 -1.03
CA ALA A 153 8.50 -2.15 -1.97
C ALA A 153 9.30 -1.44 -3.07
N ALA A 154 9.57 -0.13 -2.91
CA ALA A 154 10.26 0.67 -3.92
C ALA A 154 11.56 0.04 -4.47
N PRO A 155 12.50 -0.48 -3.63
CA PRO A 155 13.72 -1.09 -4.17
C PRO A 155 13.46 -2.34 -5.01
N VAL A 156 12.51 -3.18 -4.60
CA VAL A 156 12.14 -4.42 -5.31
C VAL A 156 11.45 -4.09 -6.63
N ALA A 157 10.45 -3.21 -6.60
CA ALA A 157 9.73 -2.77 -7.79
C ALA A 157 10.67 -2.09 -8.81
N GLN A 158 11.62 -1.28 -8.34
CA GLN A 158 12.62 -0.65 -9.21
C GLN A 158 13.56 -1.68 -9.85
N SER A 159 13.99 -2.70 -9.10
CA SER A 159 14.83 -3.78 -9.63
C SER A 159 14.10 -4.56 -10.72
N LEU A 160 12.84 -4.92 -10.50
CA LEU A 160 11.99 -5.60 -11.49
C LEU A 160 11.78 -4.76 -12.75
N ASN A 161 11.45 -3.47 -12.58
CA ASN A 161 11.26 -2.55 -13.70
C ASN A 161 12.54 -2.37 -14.54
N THR A 162 13.69 -2.27 -13.89
CA THR A 162 14.99 -2.17 -14.57
C THR A 162 15.30 -3.44 -15.36
N ALA A 163 15.09 -4.62 -14.76
CA ALA A 163 15.30 -5.90 -15.44
C ALA A 163 14.37 -6.06 -16.66
N ALA A 164 13.10 -5.67 -16.54
CA ALA A 164 12.17 -5.69 -17.65
C ALA A 164 12.60 -4.74 -18.78
N ARG A 165 12.97 -3.50 -18.46
CA ARG A 165 13.42 -2.53 -19.47
C ARG A 165 14.69 -2.95 -20.19
N ALA A 166 15.59 -3.68 -19.52
CA ALA A 166 16.81 -4.20 -20.13
C ALA A 166 16.54 -5.20 -21.27
N THR A 167 15.33 -5.78 -21.37
CA THR A 167 14.94 -6.68 -22.48
C THR A 167 14.26 -5.94 -23.64
N GLY A 168 14.11 -4.62 -23.55
CA GLY A 168 13.30 -3.83 -24.49
C GLY A 168 11.80 -3.82 -24.16
N PHE A 169 11.39 -4.34 -23.00
CA PHE A 169 10.01 -4.29 -22.52
C PHE A 169 9.67 -2.94 -21.87
N THR A 170 8.50 -2.39 -22.17
CA THR A 170 7.99 -1.14 -21.56
C THR A 170 6.86 -1.49 -20.60
N PRO A 171 7.13 -1.61 -19.28
CA PRO A 171 6.09 -1.95 -18.31
C PRO A 171 5.08 -0.81 -18.20
N THR A 172 3.79 -1.15 -18.32
CA THR A 172 2.65 -0.23 -18.14
C THR A 172 2.14 -0.23 -16.70
N LEU A 173 2.23 -1.37 -16.01
CA LEU A 173 1.85 -1.57 -14.63
C LEU A 173 2.78 -2.61 -13.99
N SER A 174 3.21 -2.34 -12.75
CA SER A 174 4.03 -3.25 -11.97
C SER A 174 3.40 -3.41 -10.59
N VAL A 175 2.98 -4.63 -10.26
CA VAL A 175 2.33 -4.96 -8.99
C VAL A 175 3.12 -6.08 -8.32
N VAL A 176 3.28 -5.98 -7.00
CA VAL A 176 3.87 -7.03 -6.18
C VAL A 176 2.84 -7.49 -5.16
N GLU A 177 2.41 -8.75 -5.29
CA GLU A 177 1.46 -9.38 -4.37
C GLU A 177 2.08 -10.66 -3.83
N ILE A 178 2.01 -10.85 -2.51
CA ILE A 178 2.58 -11.99 -1.81
C ILE A 178 1.48 -12.64 -1.00
N THR A 179 1.22 -13.90 -1.28
CA THR A 179 0.20 -14.69 -0.58
C THR A 179 0.83 -15.50 0.55
N GLY A 180 0.18 -15.54 1.72
CA GLY A 180 0.66 -16.29 2.87
C GLY A 180 -0.31 -16.25 4.06
N THR A 181 0.22 -16.36 5.28
CA THR A 181 -0.60 -16.29 6.51
C THR A 181 -0.11 -15.14 7.40
N CYS A 182 -1.01 -14.23 7.80
CA CYS A 182 -0.65 -13.11 8.67
C CYS A 182 -0.34 -13.55 10.11
N ALA A 183 0.35 -12.69 10.87
CA ALA A 183 0.78 -12.99 12.24
C ALA A 183 -0.39 -13.32 13.19
N HIS A 184 -1.55 -12.70 13.00
CA HIS A 184 -2.75 -12.96 13.80
C HIS A 184 -3.26 -14.39 13.58
N CYS A 185 -3.35 -14.82 12.32
CA CYS A 185 -3.78 -16.18 11.97
C CYS A 185 -2.76 -17.25 12.35
N GLN A 186 -1.47 -16.94 12.36
CA GLN A 186 -0.43 -17.86 12.85
C GLN A 186 -0.56 -18.10 14.36
N LYS A 187 -0.87 -17.05 15.15
CA LYS A 187 -1.04 -17.15 16.61
C LYS A 187 -2.36 -17.79 17.05
N ALA A 188 -3.39 -17.74 16.21
CA ALA A 188 -4.69 -18.36 16.47
C ALA A 188 -4.71 -19.88 16.13
N SER A 189 -3.56 -20.46 15.78
CA SER A 189 -3.40 -21.89 15.44
C SER A 189 -2.85 -22.70 16.61
#